data_AF-A0A2E8RV98-F1
#
_entry.id   AF-A0A2E8RV98-F1
#
_cell.length_a   1.000
_cell.length_b   1.000
_cell.length_c   1.000
_cell.angle_alpha   90.00
_cell.angle_beta   90.00
_cell.angle_gamma   90.00
#
_symmetry.space_group_name_H-M   'P 1'
#
loop_
_entity.id
_entity.type
_entity.pdbx_description
1 polymer ?
#
loop_
_entity_poly.entity_id
_entity_poly.type
_entity_poly.pdbx_seq_one_letter_code
_entity_poly.pdbx_strand_id
1 'polypeptide(L)'
;PAATLDSLLKDIPRLKDLLLYHVLEGQVPSSEVVKLDEAEAMNQQNLYISLKGDNVFINEAKVTQTDIKAKNGIIHIIDTVLVPSAPTSVESVKKLPTYWGLIKNVQ
;
A
#
# COMPACT_ATOMS: atom_id res chain seq x y z
N PRO A 1 8.97 -8.08 -16.58
CA PRO A 1 8.90 -7.80 -15.11
C PRO A 1 10.18 -8.16 -14.29
N ALA A 2 11.36 -8.35 -14.88
CA ALA A 2 12.60 -8.60 -14.13
C ALA A 2 13.45 -7.34 -13.89
N ALA A 3 13.44 -6.39 -14.83
CA ALA A 3 14.27 -5.17 -14.78
C ALA A 3 13.95 -4.24 -13.58
N THR A 4 12.74 -4.34 -13.03
CA THR A 4 12.32 -3.58 -11.84
C THR A 4 12.91 -4.16 -10.55
N LEU A 5 13.13 -5.48 -10.50
CA LEU A 5 13.62 -6.17 -9.30
C LEU A 5 15.10 -5.86 -9.04
N ASP A 6 15.93 -5.89 -10.08
CA ASP A 6 17.36 -5.55 -9.98
C ASP A 6 17.61 -4.09 -9.60
N SER A 7 16.70 -3.20 -9.99
CA SER A 7 16.77 -1.78 -9.64
C SER A 7 16.36 -1.54 -8.18
N LEU A 8 15.34 -2.27 -7.69
CA LEU A 8 14.92 -2.22 -6.28
C LEU A 8 15.97 -2.84 -5.35
N LEU A 9 16.65 -3.91 -5.76
CA LEU A 9 17.74 -4.53 -4.99
C LEU A 9 18.96 -3.61 -4.85
N LYS A 10 19.16 -2.67 -5.77
CA LYS A 10 20.25 -1.67 -5.70
C LYS A 10 19.90 -0.46 -4.85
N ASP A 11 18.61 -0.25 -4.54
CA ASP A 11 18.10 0.86 -3.73
C ASP A 11 17.50 0.32 -2.43
N ILE A 12 18.40 -0.01 -1.49
CA ILE A 12 18.05 -0.56 -0.17
C ILE A 12 16.98 0.28 0.57
N PRO A 13 17.06 1.64 0.59
CA PRO A 13 16.00 2.46 1.19
C PRO A 13 14.62 2.23 0.57
N ARG A 14 14.54 2.18 -0.76
CA ARG A 14 13.28 1.98 -1.48
C ARG A 14 12.73 0.56 -1.28
N LEU A 15 13.61 -0.44 -1.25
CA LEU A 15 13.21 -1.82 -0.94
C LEU A 15 12.66 -1.93 0.49
N LYS A 16 13.31 -1.28 1.47
CA LYS A 16 12.84 -1.25 2.85
C LYS A 16 11.44 -0.62 2.94
N ASP A 17 11.23 0.51 2.29
CA ASP A 17 9.94 1.21 2.27
C ASP A 17 8.82 0.33 1.69
N LEU A 18 9.09 -0.36 0.57
CA LEU A 18 8.15 -1.29 -0.05
C LEU A 18 7.80 -2.46 0.87
N LEU A 19 8.78 -3.02 1.59
CA LEU A 19 8.51 -4.10 2.55
C LEU A 19 7.70 -3.60 3.76
N LEU A 20 7.96 -2.38 4.23
CA LEU A 20 7.19 -1.77 5.31
C LEU A 20 5.74 -1.49 4.91
N TYR A 21 5.45 -1.29 3.61
CA TYR A 21 4.07 -1.16 3.11
C TYR A 21 3.23 -2.44 3.31
N HIS A 22 3.86 -3.59 3.51
CA HIS A 22 3.18 -4.87 3.73
C HIS A 22 2.97 -5.20 5.21
N VAL A 23 3.41 -4.33 6.12
CA VAL A 23 3.40 -4.60 7.56
C VAL A 23 2.54 -3.56 8.28
N LEU A 24 1.61 -4.05 9.10
CA LEU A 24 0.82 -3.24 10.02
C LEU A 24 1.43 -3.30 11.43
N GLU A 25 1.25 -2.24 12.21
CA GLU A 25 1.60 -2.27 13.63
C GLU A 25 0.52 -3.00 14.43
N GLY A 26 0.91 -4.05 15.16
CA GLY A 26 0.00 -4.82 16.00
C GLY A 26 -0.53 -6.10 15.36
N GLN A 27 -1.53 -6.71 16.01
CA GLN A 27 -2.15 -7.96 15.57
C GLN A 27 -3.59 -7.67 15.14
N VAL A 28 -3.85 -7.73 13.83
CA VAL A 28 -5.18 -7.49 13.29
C VAL A 28 -5.74 -8.83 12.78
N PRO A 29 -6.63 -9.50 13.52
CA PRO A 29 -7.29 -10.72 13.06
C PRO A 29 -8.26 -10.40 11.93
N SER A 30 -8.58 -11.39 11.08
CA SER A 30 -9.49 -11.21 9.94
C SER A 30 -10.85 -10.66 10.34
N SER A 31 -11.35 -11.03 11.53
CA SER A 31 -12.60 -10.53 12.11
C SER A 31 -12.62 -9.01 12.37
N GLU A 32 -11.44 -8.41 12.52
CA GLU A 32 -11.28 -6.96 12.62
C GLU A 32 -11.00 -6.34 11.26
N VAL A 33 -10.16 -6.99 10.42
CA VAL A 33 -9.87 -6.53 9.04
C VAL A 33 -11.15 -6.27 8.25
N VAL A 34 -12.14 -7.17 8.32
CA VAL A 34 -13.41 -7.00 7.57
C VAL A 34 -14.29 -5.84 8.06
N LYS A 35 -13.98 -5.24 9.21
CA LYS A 35 -14.69 -4.07 9.76
C LYS A 35 -14.00 -2.76 9.45
N LEU A 36 -12.80 -2.82 8.89
CA LEU A 36 -11.99 -1.66 8.54
C LEU A 36 -12.17 -1.36 7.05
N ASP A 37 -12.33 -0.08 6.74
CA ASP A 37 -12.28 0.41 5.35
C ASP A 37 -10.84 0.76 4.94
N GLU A 38 -10.00 1.13 5.91
CA GLU A 38 -8.59 1.45 5.71
C GLU A 38 -7.74 1.03 6.92
N ALA A 39 -6.44 0.81 6.67
CA ALA A 39 -5.43 0.57 7.68
C ALA A 39 -4.13 1.30 7.31
N GLU A 40 -3.39 1.79 8.30
CA GLU A 40 -2.10 2.46 8.07
C GLU A 40 -0.96 1.44 8.15
N ALA A 41 -0.17 1.33 7.07
CA ALA A 41 1.04 0.51 7.05
C ALA A 41 2.20 1.19 7.77
N MET A 42 3.23 0.42 8.14
CA MET A 42 4.42 0.91 8.84
C MET A 42 5.22 1.97 8.07
N ASN A 43 5.03 2.07 6.75
CA ASN A 43 5.60 3.15 5.95
C ASN A 43 4.70 4.41 5.90
N GLN A 44 3.70 4.51 6.77
CA GLN A 44 2.77 5.63 6.91
C GLN A 44 1.88 5.86 5.68
N GLN A 45 1.68 4.82 4.87
CA GLN A 45 0.75 4.85 3.74
C GLN A 45 -0.49 3.99 4.02
N ASN A 46 -1.63 4.42 3.51
CA ASN A 46 -2.89 3.71 3.71
C ASN A 46 -2.98 2.48 2.80
N LEU A 47 -3.54 1.42 3.38
CA LEU A 47 -4.04 0.23 2.74
C LEU A 47 -5.57 0.31 2.75
N TYR A 48 -6.18 0.17 1.58
CA TYR A 48 -7.63 0.19 1.45
C TYR A 48 -8.17 -1.23 1.48
N ILE A 49 -9.14 -1.50 2.33
CA ILE A 49 -9.74 -2.82 2.46
C ILE A 49 -11.09 -2.80 1.74
N SER A 50 -11.33 -3.78 0.88
CA SER A 50 -12.61 -3.90 0.19
C SER A 50 -13.11 -5.33 0.17
N LEU A 51 -14.43 -5.48 0.30
CA LEU A 51 -15.12 -6.75 0.28
C LEU A 51 -15.87 -6.89 -1.05
N LYS A 52 -15.60 -7.96 -1.79
CA LYS A 52 -16.33 -8.31 -3.03
C LYS A 52 -16.87 -9.72 -2.90
N GLY A 53 -18.14 -9.81 -2.46
CA GLY A 53 -18.74 -11.08 -2.04
C GLY A 53 -18.01 -11.65 -0.84
N ASP A 54 -17.61 -12.91 -0.92
CA ASP A 54 -16.85 -13.60 0.15
C ASP A 54 -15.34 -13.33 0.11
N ASN A 55 -14.87 -12.50 -0.83
CA ASN A 55 -13.45 -12.23 -1.01
C ASN A 55 -13.06 -10.89 -0.40
N VAL A 56 -11.97 -10.90 0.38
CA VAL A 56 -11.33 -9.69 0.94
C VAL A 56 -10.20 -9.26 0.01
N PHE A 57 -10.12 -7.96 -0.25
CA PHE A 57 -9.06 -7.33 -1.03
C PHE A 57 -8.38 -6.25 -0.21
N ILE A 58 -7.05 -6.21 -0.27
CA ILE A 58 -6.23 -5.11 0.23
C ILE A 58 -5.69 -4.39 -1.00
N ASN A 59 -6.16 -3.18 -1.22
CA ASN A 59 -6.08 -2.47 -2.50
C ASN A 59 -6.62 -3.35 -3.63
N GLU A 60 -5.75 -3.79 -4.54
CA GLU A 60 -6.08 -4.70 -5.64
C GLU A 60 -5.66 -6.16 -5.36
N ALA A 61 -4.94 -6.41 -4.26
CA ALA A 61 -4.45 -7.73 -3.90
C ALA A 61 -5.53 -8.54 -3.18
N LYS A 62 -5.79 -9.76 -3.64
CA LYS A 62 -6.77 -10.65 -3.03
C LYS A 62 -6.16 -11.38 -1.85
N VAL A 63 -6.85 -11.40 -0.72
CA VAL A 63 -6.48 -12.24 0.42
C VAL A 63 -6.91 -13.68 0.15
N THR A 64 -5.95 -14.60 0.20
CA THR A 64 -6.12 -16.03 -0.12
C THR A 64 -6.17 -16.90 1.12
N GLN A 65 -5.47 -16.52 2.19
CA GLN A 65 -5.52 -17.17 3.50
C GLN A 65 -5.43 -16.11 4.60
N THR A 66 -6.13 -16.32 5.70
CA THR A 66 -6.14 -15.42 6.85
C THR A 66 -5.80 -16.14 8.15
N ASP A 67 -5.49 -15.35 9.18
CA ASP A 67 -5.37 -15.82 10.58
C ASP A 67 -4.27 -16.87 10.82
N ILE A 68 -3.20 -16.84 10.04
CA ILE A 68 -2.04 -17.69 10.28
C ILE A 68 -1.30 -17.15 11.49
N LYS A 69 -1.39 -17.87 12.62
CA LYS A 69 -0.72 -17.49 13.86
C LYS A 69 0.78 -17.67 13.73
N ALA A 70 1.52 -16.57 13.87
CA ALA A 70 2.96 -16.54 14.06
C ALA A 70 3.30 -16.23 15.52
N LYS A 71 4.54 -16.46 15.92
CA LYS A 71 5.00 -16.15 17.30
C LYS A 71 4.89 -14.66 17.65
N ASN A 72 4.94 -13.79 16.64
CA ASN A 72 5.01 -12.35 16.76
C ASN A 72 3.82 -11.62 16.11
N GLY A 73 2.78 -12.34 15.67
CA GLY A 73 1.59 -11.72 15.12
C GLY A 73 0.74 -12.65 14.26
N ILE A 74 -0.03 -12.05 13.34
CA ILE A 74 -0.94 -12.75 12.44
C ILE A 74 -0.50 -12.47 11.00
N ILE A 75 -0.45 -13.52 10.18
CA ILE A 75 -0.12 -13.42 8.76
C ILE A 75 -1.40 -13.66 7.94
N HIS A 76 -1.63 -12.77 6.99
CA HIS A 76 -2.63 -12.92 5.93
C HIS A 76 -1.90 -13.03 4.59
N ILE A 77 -2.20 -14.06 3.80
CA ILE A 77 -1.55 -14.31 2.51
C ILE A 77 -2.33 -13.59 1.41
N ILE A 78 -1.63 -12.80 0.60
CA ILE A 78 -2.16 -12.13 -0.57
C ILE A 78 -1.58 -12.71 -1.86
N ASP A 79 -2.32 -12.61 -2.97
CA ASP A 79 -1.92 -13.14 -4.27
C ASP A 79 -1.00 -12.20 -5.08
N THR A 80 -0.97 -10.92 -4.73
CA THR A 80 -0.31 -9.86 -5.47
C THR A 80 0.52 -8.97 -4.54
N VAL A 81 1.71 -8.57 -4.97
CA VAL A 81 2.58 -7.65 -4.21
C VAL A 81 1.94 -6.27 -4.13
N LEU A 82 1.88 -5.71 -2.92
CA LEU A 82 1.43 -4.35 -2.69
C LEU A 82 2.53 -3.39 -3.15
N VAL A 83 2.30 -2.73 -4.27
CA VAL A 83 3.13 -1.62 -4.70
C VAL A 83 2.42 -0.36 -4.22
N PRO A 84 3.04 0.43 -3.32
CA PRO A 84 2.44 1.69 -2.96
C PRO A 84 2.33 2.54 -4.22
N SER A 85 1.10 2.92 -4.57
CA SER A 85 0.87 3.98 -5.53
C SER A 85 1.70 5.16 -5.03
N ALA A 86 2.72 5.58 -5.80
CA ALA A 86 3.49 6.75 -5.44
C ALA A 86 2.48 7.83 -5.06
N PRO A 87 2.61 8.49 -3.89
CA PRO A 87 1.71 9.59 -3.57
C PRO A 87 1.75 10.46 -4.82
N THR A 88 0.60 10.64 -5.48
CA THR A 88 0.47 11.58 -6.60
C THR A 88 0.90 12.89 -5.99
N SER A 89 2.20 13.17 -6.07
CA SER A 89 2.76 14.15 -5.17
C SER A 89 2.11 15.41 -5.69
N VAL A 90 1.33 16.06 -4.84
CA VAL A 90 1.00 17.46 -5.07
C VAL A 90 2.28 18.24 -5.42
N GLU A 91 3.44 17.78 -4.96
CA GLU A 91 4.79 18.14 -5.41
C GLU A 91 5.12 17.86 -6.90
N SER A 92 4.77 16.70 -7.43
CA SER A 92 4.98 16.29 -8.84
C SER A 92 3.99 17.01 -9.77
N VAL A 93 2.75 17.22 -9.30
CA VAL A 93 1.74 18.02 -10.00
C VAL A 93 2.11 19.52 -9.99
N LYS A 94 2.63 20.05 -8.87
CA LYS A 94 3.22 21.41 -8.79
C LYS A 94 4.42 21.61 -9.70
N LYS A 95 5.16 20.53 -10.01
CA LYS A 95 6.31 20.55 -10.93
C LYS A 95 5.92 20.46 -12.40
N LEU A 96 4.65 20.20 -12.74
CA LEU A 96 4.21 20.27 -14.13
C LEU A 96 4.22 21.74 -14.59
N PRO A 97 4.91 22.09 -15.69
CA PRO A 97 5.02 23.48 -16.15
C PRO A 97 3.67 24.16 -16.36
N THR A 98 2.62 23.38 -16.64
CA THR A 98 1.24 23.84 -16.86
C THR A 98 0.51 24.26 -15.57
N TYR A 99 0.90 23.73 -14.40
CA TYR A 99 0.17 23.92 -13.15
C TYR A 99 0.20 25.38 -12.65
N TRP A 100 1.35 26.05 -12.76
CA TRP A 100 1.50 27.45 -12.36
C TRP A 100 0.73 28.44 -13.25
N GLY A 101 0.39 28.05 -14.48
CA GLY A 101 -0.40 28.89 -15.40
C GLY A 101 -1.88 28.96 -15.02
N LEU A 102 -2.44 27.87 -14.47
CA LEU A 102 -3.87 27.78 -14.15
C LEU A 102 -4.22 28.53 -12.85
N ILE A 103 -3.33 28.54 -11.86
CA ILE A 103 -3.53 29.22 -10.57
C ILE A 103 -3.38 30.76 -10.64
N LYS A 104 -2.84 31.31 -11.73
CA LYS A 104 -2.76 32.77 -11.93
C LYS A 104 -4.01 33.38 -12.59
N ASN A 105 -4.87 32.55 -13.17
CA ASN A 105 -6.10 33.00 -13.84
C ASN A 105 -7.35 32.88 -12.95
N VAL A 106 -7.17 32.62 -11.65
CA VAL A 106 -8.21 32.81 -10.65
C VAL A 106 -7.89 34.11 -9.91
N GLN A 107 -8.44 35.21 -10.45
CA GLN A 107 -8.69 36.46 -9.73
C GLN A 107 -10.19 36.73 -9.83
#